data_AF-A0AAV4PXR3-F1
#
_entry.id   AF-A0AAV4PXR3-F1
#
_cell.length_a   1.000
_cell.length_b   1.000
_cell.length_c   1.000
_cell.angle_alpha   90.00
_cell.angle_beta   90.00
_cell.angle_gamma   90.00
#
_symmetry.space_group_name_H-M   'P 1'
#
loop_
_entity.id
_entity.type
_entity.pdbx_description
1 polymer ?
#
loop_
_entity_poly.entity_id
_entity_poly.type
_entity_poly.pdbx_seq_one_letter_code
_entity_poly.pdbx_strand_id
1 'polypeptide(L)'
;MVNLAGIESDQFWDLNQTWNTQVPQFSSCFEDTVLASLPCLLYCLILCLHLFLLPRPVSPNPLPWTWLNVSKMFFSFWLLMISCVWCGVAIHGTYFDQNLPYSSVLSSCSRVVTFFLVLLTMWRHRTVGITTSTVLSTFWIVLFLCSILLYRSAFVKGFVIGSEKLQEQILF
;
A
#
# COMPACT_ATOMS: atom_id res chain seq x y z
N MET A 1 -35.47 -5.91 -15.74
CA MET A 1 -34.81 -4.80 -16.45
C MET A 1 -33.87 -4.15 -15.45
N VAL A 2 -32.60 -4.55 -15.51
CA VAL A 2 -31.54 -4.03 -14.64
C VAL A 2 -31.27 -2.60 -15.06
N ASN A 3 -31.40 -1.65 -14.13
CA ASN A 3 -31.11 -0.25 -14.37
C ASN A 3 -29.60 -0.10 -14.66
N LEU A 4 -29.26 0.14 -15.91
CA LEU A 4 -27.89 0.32 -16.42
C LEU A 4 -27.34 1.75 -16.15
N ALA A 5 -27.98 2.52 -15.28
CA ALA A 5 -27.57 3.88 -14.93
C ALA A 5 -26.55 3.94 -13.76
N GLY A 6 -26.21 2.80 -13.15
CA GLY A 6 -25.19 2.71 -12.09
C GLY A 6 -23.80 2.26 -12.58
N ILE A 7 -23.62 2.11 -13.91
CA ILE A 7 -22.34 1.82 -14.55
C ILE A 7 -21.89 3.06 -15.32
N GLU A 8 -22.03 4.26 -14.73
CA GLU A 8 -21.07 5.30 -15.09
C GLU A 8 -19.76 4.88 -14.45
N SER A 9 -18.89 4.36 -15.31
CA SER A 9 -17.51 4.03 -15.01
C SER A 9 -16.90 5.11 -14.12
N ASP A 10 -16.62 4.77 -12.86
CA ASP A 10 -15.56 5.44 -12.12
C ASP A 10 -14.29 5.25 -12.95
N GLN A 11 -14.00 6.23 -13.81
CA GLN A 11 -12.92 6.13 -14.76
C GLN A 11 -11.64 5.97 -13.94
N PHE A 12 -10.89 4.89 -14.21
CA PHE A 12 -9.63 4.58 -13.52
C PHE A 12 -8.70 5.80 -13.45
N TRP A 13 -8.82 6.71 -14.40
CA TRP A 13 -8.14 7.99 -14.44
C TRP A 13 -9.04 9.07 -15.06
N ASP A 14 -9.52 10.02 -14.25
CA ASP A 14 -10.31 11.16 -14.72
C ASP A 14 -9.40 12.39 -14.94
N LEU A 15 -9.13 12.70 -16.21
CA LEU A 15 -8.31 13.84 -16.63
C LEU A 15 -8.94 15.18 -16.24
N ASN A 16 -10.26 15.25 -16.17
CA ASN A 16 -10.97 16.50 -15.86
C ASN A 16 -10.84 16.85 -14.38
N GLN A 17 -10.81 15.83 -13.52
CA GLN A 17 -10.62 15.99 -12.08
C GLN A 17 -9.15 16.26 -11.69
N THR A 18 -8.18 15.78 -12.49
CA THR A 18 -6.74 15.88 -12.19
C THR A 18 -6.09 17.14 -12.78
N TRP A 19 -6.49 17.58 -13.98
CA TRP A 19 -5.81 18.66 -14.71
C TRP A 19 -6.64 19.94 -14.89
N ASN A 20 -7.97 19.87 -14.81
CA ASN A 20 -8.86 21.02 -15.04
C ASN A 20 -9.43 21.63 -13.74
N THR A 21 -8.93 21.23 -12.56
CA THR A 21 -9.34 21.77 -11.26
C THR A 21 -8.19 22.48 -10.55
N GLN A 22 -8.49 23.50 -9.74
CA GLN A 22 -7.47 24.25 -8.99
C GLN A 22 -6.84 23.45 -7.85
N VAL A 23 -7.45 22.32 -7.47
CA VAL A 23 -6.96 21.37 -6.46
C VAL A 23 -7.00 19.98 -7.11
N PRO A 24 -5.88 19.47 -7.66
CA PRO A 24 -5.88 18.20 -8.37
C PRO A 24 -6.22 17.07 -7.39
N GLN A 25 -7.38 16.45 -7.56
CA GLN A 25 -7.80 15.28 -6.79
C GLN A 25 -7.70 14.05 -7.69
N PHE A 26 -6.91 13.06 -7.26
CA PHE A 26 -6.87 11.75 -7.90
C PHE A 26 -8.18 11.00 -7.61
N SER A 27 -8.67 10.22 -8.59
CA SER A 27 -9.88 9.39 -8.39
C SER A 27 -9.65 8.39 -7.26
N SER A 28 -10.69 8.10 -6.46
CA SER A 28 -10.58 7.21 -5.31
C SER A 28 -10.05 5.81 -5.69
N CYS A 29 -10.42 5.30 -6.86
CA CYS A 29 -9.90 4.04 -7.38
C CYS A 29 -8.41 4.09 -7.74
N PHE A 30 -7.91 5.20 -8.31
CA PHE A 30 -6.49 5.38 -8.62
C PHE A 30 -5.67 5.50 -7.35
N GLU A 31 -6.17 6.25 -6.37
CA GLU A 31 -5.52 6.45 -5.09
C GLU A 31 -5.41 5.13 -4.29
N ASP A 32 -6.52 4.38 -4.20
CA ASP A 32 -6.53 3.12 -3.46
C ASP A 32 -5.77 1.99 -4.17
N THR A 33 -5.69 2.01 -5.50
CA THR A 33 -5.05 0.94 -6.26
C THR A 33 -3.60 1.27 -6.56
N VAL A 34 -3.31 2.41 -7.21
CA VAL A 34 -1.97 2.72 -7.72
C VAL A 34 -1.05 3.19 -6.60
N LEU A 35 -1.47 4.13 -5.75
CA LEU A 35 -0.59 4.60 -4.67
C LEU A 35 -0.32 3.51 -3.61
N ALA A 36 -1.29 2.63 -3.38
CA ALA A 36 -1.10 1.50 -2.45
C ALA A 36 -0.24 0.36 -3.04
N SER A 37 -0.31 0.13 -4.36
CA SER A 37 0.49 -0.91 -5.03
C SER A 37 1.86 -0.41 -5.52
N LEU A 38 2.08 0.90 -5.63
CA LEU A 38 3.37 1.50 -5.96
C LEU A 38 4.52 1.02 -5.04
N PRO A 39 4.39 1.04 -3.69
CA PRO A 39 5.46 0.52 -2.83
C PRO A 39 5.73 -0.95 -3.06
N CYS A 40 4.70 -1.74 -3.40
CA CYS A 40 4.84 -3.16 -3.75
C CYS A 40 5.65 -3.33 -5.05
N LEU A 41 5.26 -2.66 -6.13
CA LEU A 41 5.91 -2.80 -7.44
C LEU A 41 7.38 -2.36 -7.40
N LEU A 42 7.66 -1.23 -6.76
CA LEU A 42 9.02 -0.72 -6.62
C LEU A 42 9.87 -1.63 -5.74
N TYR A 43 9.31 -2.11 -4.62
CA TYR A 43 10.01 -3.06 -3.76
C TYR A 43 10.32 -4.38 -4.48
N CYS A 44 9.34 -4.95 -5.18
CA CYS A 44 9.53 -6.16 -5.97
C CYS A 44 10.61 -5.97 -7.05
N LEU A 45 10.62 -4.85 -7.77
CA LEU A 45 11.66 -4.55 -8.76
C LEU A 45 13.05 -4.45 -8.13
N ILE A 46 13.20 -3.70 -7.04
CA ILE A 46 14.47 -3.55 -6.34
C ILE A 46 14.94 -4.90 -5.78
N LEU A 47 14.03 -5.69 -5.23
CA LEU A 47 14.33 -7.01 -4.71
C LEU A 47 14.79 -7.96 -5.82
N CYS A 48 14.06 -8.01 -6.95
CA CYS A 48 14.44 -8.79 -8.11
C CYS A 48 15.82 -8.39 -8.60
N LEU A 49 16.06 -7.09 -8.82
CA LEU A 49 17.36 -6.55 -9.23
C LEU A 49 18.45 -6.94 -8.24
N HIS A 50 18.21 -6.83 -6.94
CA HIS A 50 19.16 -7.24 -5.92
C HIS A 50 19.47 -8.75 -6.01
N LEU A 51 18.46 -9.61 -6.17
CA LEU A 51 18.64 -11.05 -6.29
C LEU A 51 19.36 -11.47 -7.59
N PHE A 52 19.16 -10.73 -8.68
CA PHE A 52 19.82 -10.99 -9.96
C PHE A 52 21.26 -10.48 -10.01
N LEU A 53 21.53 -9.32 -9.42
CA LEU A 53 22.85 -8.68 -9.48
C LEU A 53 23.79 -9.13 -8.34
N LEU A 54 23.26 -9.64 -7.22
CA LEU A 54 24.14 -10.10 -6.14
C LEU A 54 24.78 -11.45 -6.46
N PRO A 55 26.12 -11.54 -6.41
CA PRO A 55 26.81 -12.82 -6.43
C PRO A 55 26.37 -13.68 -5.25
N ARG A 56 26.09 -14.96 -5.51
CA ARG A 56 25.80 -15.92 -4.44
C ARG A 56 27.06 -16.08 -3.58
N PRO A 57 26.99 -15.90 -2.26
CA PRO A 57 28.17 -16.08 -1.43
C PRO A 57 28.58 -17.54 -1.40
N VAL A 58 29.91 -17.75 -1.47
CA VAL A 58 30.54 -19.08 -1.48
C VAL A 58 30.45 -19.75 -0.10
N SER A 59 30.41 -18.97 0.99
CA SER A 59 30.05 -19.47 2.32
C SER A 59 29.05 -18.54 3.02
N PRO A 60 27.92 -19.07 3.51
CA PRO A 60 26.99 -18.29 4.32
C PRO A 60 27.57 -18.12 5.74
N ASN A 61 27.80 -16.88 6.16
CA ASN A 61 28.18 -16.55 7.54
C ASN A 61 26.99 -15.89 8.23
N PRO A 62 26.14 -16.63 8.97
CA PRO A 62 24.89 -16.09 9.50
C PRO A 62 25.14 -14.89 10.41
N LEU A 63 24.37 -13.81 10.21
CA LEU A 63 24.48 -12.61 11.03
C LEU A 63 24.03 -12.89 12.49
N PRO A 64 24.74 -12.36 13.50
CA PRO A 64 24.33 -12.50 14.89
C PRO A 64 23.01 -11.78 15.15
N TRP A 65 22.22 -12.30 16.09
CA TRP A 65 20.99 -11.65 16.55
C TRP A 65 21.33 -10.35 17.28
N THR A 66 21.11 -9.23 16.62
CA THR A 66 21.11 -7.92 17.26
C THR A 66 19.68 -7.55 17.63
N TRP A 67 19.51 -6.87 18.77
CA TRP A 67 18.22 -6.35 19.21
C TRP A 67 17.52 -5.50 18.14
N LEU A 68 18.29 -4.76 17.34
CA LEU A 68 17.78 -3.94 16.23
C LEU A 68 17.18 -4.79 15.10
N ASN A 69 17.76 -5.95 14.81
CA ASN A 69 17.23 -6.83 13.76
C ASN A 69 15.99 -7.59 14.26
N VAL A 70 15.97 -7.97 15.55
CA VAL A 70 14.80 -8.58 16.21
C VAL A 70 13.61 -7.63 16.18
N SER A 71 13.81 -6.37 16.59
CA SER A 71 12.73 -5.38 16.64
C SER A 71 12.15 -5.08 15.26
N LYS A 72 13.01 -4.98 14.23
CA LYS A 72 12.58 -4.84 12.84
C LYS A 72 11.72 -6.02 12.37
N MET A 73 12.15 -7.25 12.64
CA MET A 73 11.36 -8.45 12.31
C MET A 73 10.00 -8.46 13.01
N PHE A 74 9.98 -8.12 14.30
CA PHE A 74 8.74 -8.05 15.07
C PHE A 74 7.77 -7.00 14.50
N PHE A 75 8.28 -5.81 14.18
CA PHE A 75 7.48 -4.74 13.60
C PHE A 75 6.91 -5.12 12.22
N SER A 76 7.72 -5.73 11.35
CA SER A 76 7.27 -6.24 10.05
C SER A 76 6.23 -7.34 10.18
N PHE A 77 6.38 -8.25 11.15
CA PHE A 77 5.41 -9.30 11.42
C PHE A 77 4.08 -8.74 11.95
N TRP A 78 4.15 -7.75 12.83
CA TRP A 78 2.96 -7.04 13.33
C TRP A 78 2.17 -6.38 12.19
N LEU A 79 2.87 -5.70 11.27
CA LEU A 79 2.25 -5.07 10.10
C LEU A 79 1.62 -6.10 9.14
N LEU A 80 2.23 -7.27 8.98
CA LEU A 80 1.63 -8.37 8.21
C LEU A 80 0.30 -8.78 8.83
N MET A 81 0.25 -8.97 10.16
CA MET A 81 -0.99 -9.38 10.85
C MET A 81 -2.11 -8.36 10.68
N ILE A 82 -1.81 -7.07 10.85
CA ILE A 82 -2.77 -5.99 10.61
C ILE A 82 -3.29 -6.05 9.16
N SER A 83 -2.38 -6.24 8.20
CA SER A 83 -2.74 -6.29 6.78
C SER A 83 -3.60 -7.50 6.43
N CYS A 84 -3.33 -8.65 7.05
CA CYS A 84 -4.15 -9.86 6.91
C CYS A 84 -5.57 -9.65 7.44
N VAL A 85 -5.71 -9.01 8.62
CA VAL A 85 -7.03 -8.69 9.19
C VAL A 85 -7.80 -7.75 8.26
N TRP A 86 -7.15 -6.70 7.76
CA TRP A 86 -7.76 -5.76 6.82
C TRP A 86 -8.22 -6.44 5.53
N CYS A 87 -7.40 -7.34 4.99
CA CYS A 87 -7.75 -8.15 3.83
C CYS A 87 -8.96 -9.04 4.11
N GLY A 88 -9.03 -9.68 5.28
CA GLY A 88 -10.18 -10.48 5.69
C GLY A 88 -11.47 -9.67 5.79
N VAL A 89 -11.40 -8.44 6.32
CA VAL A 89 -12.54 -7.51 6.37
C VAL A 89 -12.97 -7.09 4.95
N ALA A 90 -12.02 -6.75 4.08
CA ALA A 90 -12.31 -6.39 2.69
C ALA A 90 -12.98 -7.54 1.93
N ILE A 91 -12.49 -8.77 2.10
CA ILE A 91 -13.06 -9.97 1.51
C ILE A 91 -14.48 -10.20 2.04
N HIS A 92 -14.67 -10.17 3.37
CA HIS A 92 -15.99 -10.34 3.97
C HIS A 92 -16.99 -9.31 3.45
N GLY A 93 -16.59 -8.04 3.37
CA GLY A 93 -17.44 -6.99 2.82
C GLY A 93 -17.78 -7.19 1.34
N THR A 94 -16.87 -7.67 0.50
CA THR A 94 -17.20 -8.01 -0.90
C THR A 94 -18.19 -9.17 -1.02
N TYR A 95 -18.10 -10.18 -0.16
CA TYR A 95 -18.98 -11.35 -0.22
C TYR A 95 -20.38 -11.08 0.37
N PHE A 96 -20.48 -10.28 1.43
CA PHE A 96 -21.75 -10.09 2.15
C PHE A 96 -22.51 -8.82 1.76
N ASP A 97 -21.82 -7.70 1.46
CA ASP A 97 -22.48 -6.40 1.22
C ASP A 97 -22.60 -6.02 -0.28
N GLN A 98 -21.99 -6.77 -1.21
CA GLN A 98 -21.94 -6.54 -2.67
C GLN A 98 -21.54 -5.11 -3.15
N ASN A 99 -21.22 -4.20 -2.25
CA ASN A 99 -20.97 -2.78 -2.52
C ASN A 99 -19.49 -2.40 -2.51
N LEU A 100 -18.58 -3.35 -2.29
CA LEU A 100 -17.15 -3.07 -2.29
C LEU A 100 -16.54 -3.31 -3.68
N PRO A 101 -15.89 -2.31 -4.29
CA PRO A 101 -15.29 -2.46 -5.60
C PRO A 101 -14.10 -3.42 -5.54
N TYR A 102 -13.93 -4.26 -6.56
CA TYR A 102 -12.85 -5.24 -6.69
C TYR A 102 -11.44 -4.66 -6.53
N SER A 103 -11.27 -3.36 -6.82
CA SER A 103 -10.03 -2.59 -6.61
C SER A 103 -9.54 -2.61 -5.15
N SER A 104 -10.46 -2.56 -4.19
CA SER A 104 -10.15 -2.56 -2.76
C SER A 104 -9.54 -3.90 -2.28
N VAL A 105 -10.02 -5.01 -2.83
CA VAL A 105 -9.51 -6.36 -2.55
C VAL A 105 -8.10 -6.52 -3.14
N LEU A 106 -7.90 -6.08 -4.39
CA LEU A 106 -6.60 -6.14 -5.05
C LEU A 106 -5.52 -5.34 -4.29
N SER A 107 -5.87 -4.12 -3.85
CA SER A 107 -5.00 -3.29 -3.01
C SER A 107 -4.64 -4.00 -1.70
N SER A 108 -5.62 -4.59 -1.02
CA SER A 108 -5.42 -5.30 0.25
C SER A 108 -4.53 -6.55 0.08
N CYS A 109 -4.75 -7.33 -0.97
CA CYS A 109 -3.92 -8.49 -1.31
C CYS A 109 -2.46 -8.09 -1.60
N SER A 110 -2.25 -6.99 -2.32
CA SER A 110 -0.90 -6.51 -2.66
C SER A 110 -0.07 -6.17 -1.41
N ARG A 111 -0.71 -5.61 -0.37
CA ARG A 111 -0.06 -5.30 0.91
C ARG A 111 0.39 -6.56 1.64
N VAL A 112 -0.47 -7.58 1.70
CA VAL A 112 -0.15 -8.87 2.33
C VAL A 112 1.07 -9.51 1.65
N VAL A 113 1.06 -9.56 0.31
CA VAL A 113 2.18 -10.08 -0.48
C VAL A 113 3.46 -9.31 -0.20
N THR A 114 3.39 -7.97 -0.14
CA THR A 114 4.56 -7.13 0.13
C THR A 114 5.18 -7.41 1.50
N PHE A 115 4.39 -7.42 2.57
CA PHE A 115 4.90 -7.69 3.91
C PHE A 115 5.46 -9.11 4.04
N PHE A 116 4.84 -10.09 3.38
CA PHE A 116 5.37 -11.44 3.30
C PHE A 116 6.74 -11.49 2.60
N LEU A 117 6.89 -10.82 1.45
CA LEU A 117 8.18 -10.72 0.78
C LEU A 117 9.23 -9.99 1.64
N VAL A 118 8.86 -8.94 2.38
CA VAL A 118 9.76 -8.24 3.32
C VAL A 118 10.29 -9.19 4.39
N LEU A 119 9.41 -9.99 5.01
CA LEU A 119 9.81 -11.00 5.99
C LEU A 119 10.70 -12.09 5.37
N LEU A 120 10.37 -12.54 4.15
CA LEU A 120 11.19 -13.53 3.44
C LEU A 120 12.58 -13.00 3.13
N THR A 121 12.69 -11.75 2.67
CA THR A 121 13.97 -11.08 2.42
C THR A 121 14.77 -10.93 3.71
N MET A 122 14.15 -10.53 4.82
CA MET A 122 14.80 -10.49 6.14
C MET A 122 15.32 -11.87 6.56
N TRP A 123 14.51 -12.92 6.36
CA TRP A 123 14.91 -14.29 6.66
C TRP A 123 16.10 -14.73 5.81
N ARG A 124 16.04 -14.49 4.50
CA ARG A 124 17.12 -14.83 3.55
C ARG A 124 18.41 -14.07 3.85
N HIS A 125 18.35 -12.75 4.07
CA HIS A 125 19.52 -11.94 4.41
C HIS A 125 20.22 -12.49 5.66
N ARG A 126 19.45 -12.97 6.64
CA ARG A 126 19.98 -13.57 7.85
C ARG A 126 20.66 -14.91 7.61
N THR A 127 20.04 -15.82 6.84
CA THR A 127 20.62 -17.15 6.53
C THR A 127 21.91 -17.01 5.72
N VAL A 128 21.96 -16.01 4.84
CA VAL A 128 23.07 -15.82 3.90
C VAL A 128 24.19 -14.95 4.47
N GLY A 129 23.93 -14.22 5.57
CA GLY A 129 24.96 -13.39 6.20
C GLY A 129 25.18 -12.04 5.51
N ILE A 130 24.20 -11.58 4.73
CA ILE A 130 24.31 -10.35 3.96
C ILE A 130 23.75 -9.20 4.77
N THR A 131 24.61 -8.23 5.10
CA THR A 131 24.28 -7.00 5.84
C THR A 131 23.61 -5.95 4.95
N THR A 132 22.76 -6.34 3.99
CA THR A 132 22.13 -5.37 3.07
C THR A 132 20.88 -4.78 3.71
N SER A 133 21.10 -3.73 4.52
CA SER A 133 20.03 -2.85 5.02
C SER A 133 19.36 -2.04 3.91
N THR A 134 19.95 -1.97 2.71
CA THR A 134 19.52 -1.06 1.64
C THR A 134 18.15 -1.40 1.08
N VAL A 135 17.91 -2.66 0.70
CA VAL A 135 16.62 -3.08 0.09
C VAL A 135 15.46 -2.83 1.04
N LEU A 136 15.67 -3.14 2.32
CA LEU A 136 14.68 -2.90 3.36
C LEU A 136 14.51 -1.40 3.66
N SER A 137 15.59 -0.63 3.71
CA SER A 137 15.51 0.82 3.93
C SER A 137 14.75 1.51 2.82
N THR A 138 14.95 1.11 1.56
CA THR A 138 14.24 1.69 0.42
C THR A 138 12.75 1.39 0.49
N PHE A 139 12.35 0.18 0.94
CA PHE A 139 10.95 -0.14 1.20
C PHE A 139 10.29 0.85 2.16
N TRP A 140 10.90 1.10 3.32
CA TRP A 140 10.33 1.99 4.33
C TRP A 140 10.24 3.45 3.84
N ILE A 141 11.23 3.92 3.07
CA ILE A 141 11.21 5.27 2.49
C ILE A 141 10.07 5.42 1.48
N VAL A 142 9.92 4.45 0.57
CA VAL A 142 8.84 4.49 -0.43
C VAL A 142 7.48 4.40 0.26
N LEU A 143 7.34 3.53 1.26
CA LEU A 143 6.12 3.44 2.08
C LEU A 143 5.79 4.78 2.72
N PHE A 144 6.77 5.45 3.34
CA PHE A 144 6.59 6.74 3.99
C PHE A 144 6.18 7.82 3.00
N LEU A 145 6.82 7.90 1.83
CA LEU A 145 6.45 8.84 0.77
C LEU A 145 5.02 8.62 0.28
N CYS A 146 4.63 7.37 0.02
CA CYS A 146 3.27 7.03 -0.36
C CYS A 146 2.26 7.38 0.73
N SER A 147 2.57 7.12 2.01
CA SER A 147 1.72 7.48 3.14
C SER A 147 1.52 8.99 3.28
N ILE A 148 2.56 9.80 3.06
CA ILE A 148 2.45 11.27 3.07
C ILE A 148 1.47 11.74 1.99
N LEU A 149 1.57 11.20 0.78
CA LEU A 149 0.67 11.55 -0.31
C LEU A 149 -0.78 11.20 0.02
N LEU A 150 -1.03 10.00 0.55
CA LEU A 150 -2.35 9.56 0.96
C LEU A 150 -2.93 10.43 2.09
N TYR A 151 -2.10 10.77 3.08
CA TYR A 151 -2.52 11.62 4.19
C TYR A 151 -2.92 13.02 3.71
N ARG A 152 -2.16 13.59 2.77
CA ARG A 152 -2.47 14.90 2.18
C ARG A 152 -3.81 14.88 1.45
N SER A 153 -4.08 13.86 0.65
CA SER A 153 -5.38 13.75 -0.03
C SER A 153 -6.53 13.58 0.95
N ALA A 154 -6.37 12.73 1.98
CA ALA A 154 -7.38 12.51 3.00
C ALA A 154 -7.70 13.79 3.79
N PHE A 155 -6.67 14.57 4.11
CA PHE A 155 -6.81 15.86 4.79
C PHE A 155 -7.62 16.86 3.95
N VAL A 156 -7.30 16.99 2.66
CA VAL A 156 -8.04 17.88 1.75
C VAL A 156 -9.50 17.45 1.60
N LYS A 157 -9.74 16.14 1.41
CA LYS A 157 -11.11 15.58 1.35
C LYS A 157 -11.91 15.89 2.62
N GLY A 158 -11.29 15.70 3.79
CA GLY A 158 -11.92 16.00 5.09
C GLY A 158 -12.27 17.47 5.27
N PHE A 159 -11.41 18.39 4.81
CA PHE A 159 -11.66 19.83 4.89
C PHE A 159 -12.82 20.26 3.98
N VAL A 160 -12.90 19.71 2.76
CA VAL A 160 -13.99 20.00 1.82
C VAL A 160 -15.34 19.51 2.34
N ILE A 161 -15.40 18.26 2.83
CA ILE A 161 -16.63 17.69 3.42
C ILE A 161 -17.05 18.48 4.68
N GLY A 162 -16.08 18.90 5.49
CA GLY A 162 -16.34 19.75 6.65
C GLY A 162 -16.98 21.09 6.26
N SER A 163 -16.54 21.68 5.15
CA SER A 163 -17.10 22.92 4.60
C SER A 163 -18.53 22.73 4.09
N GLU A 164 -18.82 21.61 3.42
CA GLU A 164 -20.16 21.30 2.89
C GLU A 164 -21.18 21.09 4.02
N LYS A 165 -20.81 20.33 5.06
CA LYS A 165 -21.66 20.12 6.24
C LYS A 165 -21.95 21.41 7.01
N LEU A 166 -20.98 22.34 7.04
CA LEU A 166 -21.17 23.67 7.59
C LEU A 166 -22.19 24.47 6.77
N GLN A 167 -22.16 24.32 5.45
CA GLN A 167 -23.11 24.99 4.55
C GLN A 167 -24.53 24.44 4.70
N GLU A 168 -24.71 23.13 4.84
CA GLU A 168 -26.04 22.54 5.12
C GLU A 168 -26.60 22.95 6.49
N GLN A 169 -25.76 23.07 7.52
CA GLN A 169 -26.17 23.55 8.85
C GLN A 169 -26.55 25.04 8.87
N ILE A 170 -26.06 25.85 7.92
CA ILE A 170 -26.39 27.28 7.81
C ILE A 170 -27.67 27.51 6.98
N LEU A 171 -28.09 26.52 6.18
CA LEU A 171 -29.25 26.59 5.29
C LEU A 171 -30.54 25.98 5.91
N PHE A 172 -30.47 25.53 7.16
CA PHE A 172 -31.61 25.15 8.00
C PHE A 172 -31.66 26.03 9.25
#